data_AF-A0AA96I246-F1
#
_entry.id   AF-A0AA96I246-F1
#
_cell.length_a   1.000
_cell.length_b   1.000
_cell.length_c   1.000
_cell.angle_alpha   90.00
_cell.angle_beta   90.00
_cell.angle_gamma   90.00
#
_symmetry.space_group_name_H-M   'P 1'
#
loop_
_entity.id
_entity.type
_entity.pdbx_description
1 polymer ?
#
loop_
_entity_poly.entity_id
_entity_poly.type
_entity_poly.pdbx_seq_one_letter_code
_entity_poly.pdbx_strand_id
1 'polypeptide(L)'
;MGKFGVTSNLITKIYSTFSEVENLIEKIKQNPYMLINIKGIGFKRADEIAKALGIDVKSPFRIKACLNYTLREYCDNNGNSSIDKFHLYKLLDDSLRFSKEELLYENILVEMLAKEEIYSTSENRIALSMLYYCEKKILDFFNIRKDNKNKKIIDNFEEYLEKKQKTLGFTLSSEQQKAVELINSGEKTLFLIGYAGTGKSTSSRAILELLEEIVSYDDIIAIALSGIASQRISDTTGYNANTIQSLLVKHKEKDFFPYKVILLDEASMVNSITFAQIISKISDDTIFIIVGDDGQLPAIGAGNILADSIKYELAPICKLTKIYRQNENQAIAVIANDIRKGELPNYKEEYEDFKFVDVSIGNYYSMKNSLTQNEFSDMRGENSEYILNNILNIASNYIQNYYDFIKEKNIGKALTLFQVITPMKGGVLGVENLNIELQRLFNHTKNRSLKIKDIEYKLTDKVIHIKNENMKAQTMSMYKSNSTEFMERRVYNGQLGLVIKLDFDEKKCVVLYPNDDMVVFYDFDNIHHLLNLAYCLTIHKTQGMEYENALIPMSFSHYIMHNTKLLYTAITRAKSMCFIVGEEEAFKSACKKIEVTIRESVINDLLCNKDKKIETNSLSISV
;
A
#
# COMPACT_ATOMS: atom_id res chain seq x y z
N MET A 1 27.55 -27.95 -8.19
CA MET A 1 26.62 -26.81 -8.28
C MET A 1 26.82 -25.97 -9.55
N GLY A 2 28.05 -25.55 -9.89
CA GLY A 2 28.30 -24.79 -11.14
C GLY A 2 27.86 -25.49 -12.45
N LYS A 3 27.91 -26.83 -12.51
CA LYS A 3 27.40 -27.64 -13.63
C LYS A 3 25.87 -27.61 -13.82
N PHE A 4 25.12 -27.09 -12.83
CA PHE A 4 23.65 -27.03 -12.83
C PHE A 4 23.13 -25.58 -12.94
N GLY A 5 23.94 -24.65 -13.48
CA GLY A 5 23.51 -23.25 -13.70
C GLY A 5 23.48 -22.36 -12.44
N VAL A 6 24.10 -22.80 -11.34
CA VAL A 6 24.20 -22.03 -10.09
C VAL A 6 25.42 -21.10 -10.16
N THR A 7 25.19 -19.77 -10.14
CA THR A 7 26.26 -18.75 -10.22
C THR A 7 27.12 -18.72 -8.95
N SER A 8 28.37 -18.25 -9.06
CA SER A 8 29.31 -18.17 -7.93
C SER A 8 28.75 -17.37 -6.75
N ASN A 9 28.09 -16.23 -7.00
CA ASN A 9 27.41 -15.44 -5.97
C ASN A 9 26.28 -16.21 -5.27
N LEU A 10 25.57 -17.08 -5.98
CA LEU A 10 24.51 -17.90 -5.41
C LEU A 10 25.09 -19.00 -4.53
N ILE A 11 26.23 -19.58 -4.91
CA ILE A 11 26.96 -20.56 -4.08
C ILE A 11 27.39 -19.94 -2.76
N THR A 12 27.93 -18.72 -2.77
CA THR A 12 28.31 -18.01 -1.54
C THR A 12 27.10 -17.77 -0.63
N LYS A 13 25.95 -17.39 -1.20
CA LYS A 13 24.68 -17.24 -0.46
C LYS A 13 24.15 -18.56 0.10
N ILE A 14 24.27 -19.66 -0.65
CA ILE A 14 23.89 -20.99 -0.19
C ILE A 14 24.71 -21.35 1.05
N TYR A 15 26.03 -21.22 0.98
CA TYR A 15 26.93 -21.53 2.09
C TYR A 15 26.72 -20.61 3.30
N SER A 16 26.47 -19.31 3.09
CA SER A 16 26.22 -18.37 4.20
C SER A 16 24.89 -18.64 4.91
N THR A 17 23.89 -19.15 4.20
CA THR A 17 22.54 -19.40 4.75
C THR A 17 22.47 -20.73 5.47
N PHE A 18 23.26 -21.72 5.03
CA PHE A 18 23.25 -23.08 5.55
C PHE A 18 24.60 -23.48 6.16
N SER A 19 25.35 -22.51 6.71
CA SER A 19 26.68 -22.72 7.26
C SER A 19 26.74 -23.76 8.37
N GLU A 20 25.62 -23.99 9.06
CA GLU A 20 25.48 -24.95 10.17
C GLU A 20 24.98 -26.33 9.71
N VAL A 21 24.69 -26.52 8.42
CA VAL A 21 24.14 -27.77 7.89
C VAL A 21 25.25 -28.70 7.44
N GLU A 22 25.50 -29.76 8.21
CA GLU A 22 26.39 -30.85 7.79
C GLU A 22 25.87 -31.56 6.53
N ASN A 23 26.80 -31.99 5.67
CA ASN A 23 26.55 -32.66 4.39
C ASN A 23 25.58 -31.90 3.46
N LEU A 24 25.71 -30.57 3.42
CA LEU A 24 24.86 -29.67 2.64
C LEU A 24 24.65 -30.10 1.19
N ILE A 25 25.70 -30.55 0.49
CA ILE A 25 25.60 -30.97 -0.92
C ILE A 25 24.70 -32.19 -1.07
N GLU A 26 24.80 -33.17 -0.18
CA GLU A 26 23.96 -34.38 -0.21
C GLU A 26 22.52 -34.07 0.13
N LYS A 27 22.28 -33.24 1.15
CA LYS A 27 20.94 -32.76 1.50
C LYS A 27 20.28 -31.98 0.37
N ILE A 28 21.03 -31.12 -0.32
CA ILE A 28 20.51 -30.41 -1.51
C ILE A 28 20.21 -31.39 -2.64
N LYS A 29 21.02 -32.45 -2.85
CA LYS A 29 20.71 -33.48 -3.85
C LYS A 29 19.45 -34.27 -3.50
N GLN A 30 19.17 -34.50 -2.22
CA GLN A 30 17.96 -35.19 -1.76
C GLN A 30 16.72 -34.29 -1.81
N ASN A 31 16.86 -33.03 -1.39
CA ASN A 31 15.79 -32.04 -1.39
C ASN A 31 16.29 -30.68 -1.90
N PRO A 32 16.30 -30.44 -3.23
CA PRO A 32 16.74 -29.17 -3.79
C PRO A 32 15.82 -28.00 -3.44
N TYR A 33 14.58 -28.26 -2.99
CA TYR A 33 13.62 -27.22 -2.63
C TYR A 33 13.97 -26.50 -1.33
N MET A 34 14.93 -27.01 -0.54
CA MET A 34 15.52 -26.25 0.59
C MET A 34 16.12 -24.91 0.13
N LEU A 35 16.55 -24.82 -1.13
CA LEU A 35 17.12 -23.60 -1.71
C LEU A 35 16.13 -22.42 -1.74
N ILE A 36 14.82 -22.65 -1.61
CA ILE A 36 13.80 -21.59 -1.58
C ILE A 36 14.01 -20.63 -0.40
N ASN A 37 14.63 -21.10 0.69
CA ASN A 37 14.94 -20.25 1.85
C ASN A 37 16.02 -19.19 1.56
N ILE A 38 16.68 -19.27 0.40
CA ILE A 38 17.71 -18.32 0.01
C ILE A 38 17.06 -17.15 -0.73
N LYS A 39 17.32 -15.94 -0.24
CA LYS A 39 16.84 -14.69 -0.85
C LYS A 39 17.20 -14.63 -2.34
N GLY A 40 16.18 -14.67 -3.21
CA GLY A 40 16.31 -14.63 -4.66
C GLY A 40 16.13 -15.97 -5.38
N ILE A 41 15.93 -17.08 -4.65
CA ILE A 41 15.53 -18.37 -5.23
C ILE A 41 14.06 -18.62 -4.86
N GLY A 42 13.17 -18.47 -5.83
CA GLY A 42 11.77 -18.89 -5.69
C GLY A 42 11.55 -20.35 -6.09
N PHE A 43 10.32 -20.85 -5.88
CA PHE A 43 9.94 -22.21 -6.26
C PHE A 43 10.29 -22.54 -7.73
N LYS A 44 9.97 -21.65 -8.68
CA LYS A 44 10.24 -21.88 -10.11
C LYS A 44 11.73 -22.19 -10.39
N ARG A 45 12.64 -21.40 -9.81
CA ARG A 45 14.08 -21.59 -9.97
C ARG A 45 14.58 -22.83 -9.23
N ALA A 46 14.03 -23.12 -8.05
CA ALA A 46 14.33 -24.37 -7.34
C ALA A 46 13.85 -25.60 -8.13
N ASP A 47 12.68 -25.51 -8.79
CA ASP A 47 12.11 -26.57 -9.62
C ASP A 47 12.93 -26.84 -10.89
N GLU A 48 13.48 -25.79 -11.51
CA GLU A 48 14.44 -25.91 -12.63
C GLU A 48 15.69 -26.67 -12.20
N ILE A 49 16.25 -26.33 -11.03
CA ILE A 49 17.43 -27.01 -10.47
C ILE A 49 17.08 -28.47 -10.11
N ALA A 50 15.94 -28.72 -9.49
CA ALA A 50 15.49 -30.06 -9.12
C ALA A 50 15.29 -30.97 -10.33
N LYS A 51 14.68 -30.45 -11.41
CA LYS A 51 14.54 -31.16 -12.69
C LYS A 51 15.89 -31.49 -13.31
N ALA A 52 16.84 -30.55 -13.29
CA ALA A 52 18.20 -30.79 -13.79
C ALA A 52 18.97 -31.83 -12.96
N LEU A 53 18.62 -31.99 -11.68
CA LEU A 53 19.16 -33.03 -10.79
C LEU A 53 18.45 -34.38 -10.92
N GLY A 54 17.38 -34.47 -11.73
CA GLY A 54 16.61 -35.70 -11.93
C GLY A 54 15.69 -36.07 -10.78
N ILE A 55 15.25 -35.09 -9.97
CA ILE A 55 14.23 -35.34 -8.93
C ILE A 55 12.92 -35.76 -9.58
N ASP A 56 12.27 -36.76 -8.99
CA ASP A 56 10.94 -37.22 -9.42
C ASP A 56 9.94 -36.06 -9.43
N VAL A 57 9.21 -35.96 -10.54
CA VAL A 57 8.15 -34.97 -10.77
C VAL A 57 7.05 -35.10 -9.71
N LYS A 58 6.79 -36.29 -9.17
CA LYS A 58 5.83 -36.56 -8.08
C LYS A 58 6.45 -36.58 -6.68
N SER A 59 7.68 -36.12 -6.53
CA SER A 59 8.36 -36.05 -5.23
C SER A 59 7.54 -35.28 -4.19
N PRO A 60 7.32 -35.83 -2.98
CA PRO A 60 6.67 -35.13 -1.86
C PRO A 60 7.30 -33.76 -1.58
N PHE A 61 8.63 -33.65 -1.67
CA PHE A 61 9.35 -32.39 -1.47
C PHE A 61 8.98 -31.33 -2.51
N ARG A 62 8.80 -31.73 -3.76
CA ARG A 62 8.36 -30.84 -4.86
C ARG A 62 6.94 -30.35 -4.63
N ILE A 63 6.03 -31.27 -4.32
CA ILE A 63 4.62 -30.97 -4.11
C ILE A 63 4.47 -30.04 -2.91
N LYS A 64 5.11 -30.34 -1.77
CA LYS A 64 5.10 -29.49 -0.58
C LYS A 64 5.67 -28.09 -0.83
N ALA A 65 6.78 -28.00 -1.57
CA ALA A 65 7.37 -26.72 -1.94
C ALA A 65 6.45 -25.90 -2.87
N CYS A 66 5.80 -26.56 -3.82
CA CYS A 66 4.83 -25.94 -4.70
C CYS A 66 3.59 -25.46 -3.93
N LEU A 67 3.06 -26.28 -3.02
CA LEU A 67 1.92 -25.96 -2.16
C LEU A 67 2.19 -24.70 -1.33
N ASN A 68 3.31 -24.66 -0.62
CA ASN A 68 3.70 -23.47 0.14
C ASN A 68 3.86 -22.23 -0.75
N TYR A 69 4.46 -22.38 -1.93
CA TYR A 69 4.63 -21.29 -2.88
C TYR A 69 3.30 -20.77 -3.41
N THR A 70 2.44 -21.67 -3.91
CA THR A 70 1.13 -21.35 -4.47
C THR A 70 0.22 -20.73 -3.42
N LEU A 71 0.18 -21.29 -2.21
CA LEU A 71 -0.60 -20.72 -1.10
C LEU A 71 -0.15 -19.31 -0.75
N ARG A 72 1.17 -19.09 -0.63
CA ARG A 72 1.74 -17.78 -0.33
C ARG A 72 1.46 -16.76 -1.43
N GLU A 73 1.75 -17.10 -2.69
CA GLU A 73 1.51 -16.23 -3.84
C GLU A 73 0.02 -15.90 -4.00
N TYR A 74 -0.86 -16.88 -3.79
CA TYR A 74 -2.29 -16.66 -3.86
C TYR A 74 -2.74 -15.67 -2.79
N CYS A 75 -2.33 -15.87 -1.53
CA CYS A 75 -2.65 -14.98 -0.43
C CYS A 75 -2.08 -13.56 -0.64
N ASP A 76 -0.81 -13.44 -1.04
CA ASP A 76 -0.15 -12.15 -1.22
C ASP A 76 -0.73 -11.36 -2.40
N ASN A 77 -1.04 -12.02 -3.53
CA ASN A 77 -1.54 -11.35 -4.73
C ASN A 77 -3.02 -10.99 -4.67
N ASN A 78 -3.85 -11.81 -4.01
CA ASN A 78 -5.30 -11.56 -3.91
C ASN A 78 -5.69 -10.85 -2.61
N GLY A 79 -4.76 -10.76 -1.65
CA GLY A 79 -5.03 -10.21 -0.32
C GLY A 79 -5.85 -11.13 0.59
N ASN A 80 -6.02 -12.40 0.20
CA ASN A 80 -6.63 -13.43 1.05
C ASN A 80 -5.63 -13.91 2.11
N SER A 81 -6.10 -14.42 3.24
CA SER A 81 -5.23 -15.10 4.23
C SER A 81 -5.51 -16.59 4.38
N SER A 82 -6.56 -17.09 3.73
CA SER A 82 -6.84 -18.51 3.52
C SER A 82 -7.30 -18.75 2.07
N ILE A 83 -7.26 -20.00 1.61
CA ILE A 83 -7.76 -20.41 0.29
C ILE A 83 -8.67 -21.63 0.44
N ASP A 84 -9.75 -21.73 -0.35
CA ASP A 84 -10.50 -22.98 -0.49
C ASP A 84 -9.58 -24.13 -0.93
N LYS A 85 -9.72 -25.28 -0.28
CA LYS A 85 -8.86 -26.45 -0.51
C LYS A 85 -8.92 -26.95 -1.95
N PHE A 86 -10.10 -26.98 -2.56
CA PHE A 86 -10.24 -27.47 -3.94
C PHE A 86 -9.75 -26.44 -4.96
N HIS A 87 -9.87 -25.16 -4.66
CA HIS A 87 -9.22 -24.11 -5.45
C HIS A 87 -7.69 -24.27 -5.40
N LEU A 88 -7.11 -24.53 -4.24
CA LEU A 88 -5.66 -24.78 -4.12
C LEU A 88 -5.21 -25.96 -4.99
N TYR A 89 -5.99 -27.04 -5.04
CA TYR A 89 -5.69 -28.20 -5.88
C TYR A 89 -5.65 -27.86 -7.36
N LYS A 90 -6.58 -27.04 -7.86
CA LYS A 90 -6.58 -26.58 -9.26
C LYS A 90 -5.32 -25.79 -9.60
N LEU A 91 -4.92 -24.86 -8.72
CA LEU A 91 -3.70 -24.06 -8.92
C LEU A 91 -2.43 -24.93 -8.88
N LEU A 92 -2.44 -26.01 -8.09
CA LEU A 92 -1.35 -26.98 -8.04
C LEU A 92 -1.28 -27.83 -9.30
N ASP A 93 -2.42 -28.29 -9.82
CA ASP A 93 -2.48 -28.99 -11.11
C ASP A 93 -1.87 -28.14 -12.22
N ASP A 94 -2.22 -26.86 -12.31
CA ASP A 94 -1.66 -25.93 -13.29
C ASP A 94 -0.15 -25.73 -13.10
N SER A 95 0.29 -25.52 -11.86
CA SER A 95 1.69 -25.21 -11.53
C SER A 95 2.62 -26.41 -11.69
N LEU A 96 2.14 -27.60 -11.32
CA LEU A 96 2.90 -28.86 -11.39
C LEU A 96 2.74 -29.56 -12.74
N ARG A 97 1.76 -29.14 -13.55
CA ARG A 97 1.29 -29.80 -14.79
C ARG A 97 0.77 -31.21 -14.52
N PHE A 98 -0.01 -31.36 -13.45
CA PHE A 98 -0.69 -32.60 -13.09
C PHE A 98 -2.13 -32.59 -13.59
N SER A 99 -2.76 -33.76 -13.55
CA SER A 99 -4.18 -33.89 -13.81
C SER A 99 -4.79 -34.86 -12.79
N LYS A 100 -5.67 -34.35 -11.92
CA LYS A 100 -6.44 -35.15 -10.97
C LYS A 100 -5.58 -35.96 -9.96
N GLU A 101 -4.51 -35.37 -9.45
CA GLU A 101 -3.63 -36.00 -8.45
C GLU A 101 -3.98 -35.56 -7.01
N GLU A 102 -5.27 -35.38 -6.70
CA GLU A 102 -5.75 -34.82 -5.43
C GLU A 102 -5.27 -35.59 -4.20
N LEU A 103 -5.14 -36.91 -4.29
CA LEU A 103 -4.63 -37.76 -3.21
C LEU A 103 -3.19 -37.41 -2.82
N LEU A 104 -2.34 -37.01 -3.77
CA LEU A 104 -0.98 -36.59 -3.47
C LEU A 104 -0.97 -35.28 -2.68
N TYR A 105 -1.85 -34.34 -3.05
CA TYR A 105 -1.99 -33.08 -2.33
C TYR A 105 -2.55 -33.29 -0.93
N GLU A 106 -3.55 -34.17 -0.79
CA GLU A 106 -4.17 -34.51 0.49
C GLU A 106 -3.15 -35.08 1.48
N ASN A 107 -2.33 -36.05 1.04
CA ASN A 107 -1.30 -36.65 1.89
C ASN A 107 -0.31 -35.60 2.42
N ILE A 108 0.09 -34.65 1.58
CA ILE A 108 0.98 -33.56 1.96
C ILE A 108 0.28 -32.58 2.90
N LEU A 109 -0.98 -32.23 2.65
CA LEU A 109 -1.74 -31.38 3.56
C LEU A 109 -1.89 -32.00 4.95
N VAL A 110 -2.19 -33.30 5.03
CA VAL A 110 -2.28 -34.02 6.32
C VAL A 110 -0.95 -33.97 7.07
N GLU A 111 0.17 -34.20 6.38
CA GLU A 111 1.50 -34.07 6.98
C GLU A 111 1.77 -32.65 7.49
N MET A 112 1.42 -31.63 6.71
CA MET A 112 1.65 -30.23 7.06
C MET A 112 0.75 -29.76 8.19
N LEU A 113 -0.50 -30.23 8.25
CA LEU A 113 -1.43 -29.99 9.35
C LEU A 113 -0.92 -30.62 10.64
N ALA A 114 -0.44 -31.88 10.58
CA ALA A 114 0.13 -32.57 11.74
C ALA A 114 1.39 -31.88 12.29
N LYS A 115 2.12 -31.15 11.44
CA LYS A 115 3.30 -30.36 11.81
C LYS A 115 3.00 -28.90 12.14
N GLU A 116 1.73 -28.49 12.13
CA GLU A 116 1.29 -27.09 12.35
C GLU A 116 1.92 -26.07 11.39
N GLU A 117 2.31 -26.50 10.18
CA GLU A 117 2.83 -25.62 9.14
C GLU A 117 1.70 -24.83 8.45
N ILE A 118 0.49 -25.40 8.46
CA ILE A 118 -0.74 -24.83 7.94
C ILE A 118 -1.90 -25.12 8.91
N TYR A 119 -2.99 -24.38 8.77
CA TYR A 119 -4.25 -24.63 9.47
C TYR A 119 -5.37 -24.81 8.47
N SER A 120 -6.26 -25.75 8.79
CA SER A 120 -7.55 -25.84 8.12
C SER A 120 -8.59 -25.10 8.93
N THR A 121 -9.35 -24.23 8.27
CA THR A 121 -10.48 -23.55 8.89
C THR A 121 -11.74 -24.39 8.74
N SER A 122 -12.81 -24.02 9.47
CA SER A 122 -14.08 -24.75 9.49
C SER A 122 -14.79 -24.81 8.15
N GLU A 123 -14.48 -23.90 7.23
CA GLU A 123 -15.07 -23.80 5.89
C GLU A 123 -14.22 -24.55 4.84
N ASN A 124 -13.43 -25.55 5.26
CA ASN A 124 -12.48 -26.31 4.41
C ASN A 124 -11.44 -25.43 3.69
N ARG A 125 -11.05 -24.32 4.31
CA ARG A 125 -10.02 -23.43 3.78
C ARG A 125 -8.67 -23.71 4.43
N ILE A 126 -7.59 -23.52 3.69
CA ILE A 126 -6.22 -23.73 4.15
C ILE A 126 -5.54 -22.36 4.31
N ALA A 127 -4.89 -22.15 5.46
CA ALA A 127 -4.11 -20.95 5.75
C ALA A 127 -2.69 -21.33 6.15
N LEU A 128 -1.71 -20.49 5.80
CA LEU A 128 -0.36 -20.62 6.35
C LEU A 128 -0.39 -20.39 7.86
N SER A 129 0.37 -21.17 8.62
CA SER A 129 0.47 -21.05 10.08
C SER A 129 0.76 -19.61 10.53
N MET A 130 1.71 -18.94 9.87
CA MET A 130 2.01 -17.52 10.10
C MET A 130 0.76 -16.63 9.99
N LEU A 131 -0.02 -16.77 8.92
CA LEU A 131 -1.20 -15.93 8.67
C LEU A 131 -2.31 -16.22 9.68
N TYR A 132 -2.55 -17.50 9.95
CA TYR A 132 -3.51 -17.95 10.95
C TYR A 132 -3.20 -17.36 12.33
N TYR A 133 -1.96 -17.49 12.80
CA TYR A 133 -1.54 -16.98 14.09
C TYR A 133 -1.53 -15.45 14.14
N CYS A 134 -1.15 -14.76 13.06
CA CYS A 134 -1.24 -13.30 12.98
C CYS A 134 -2.69 -12.84 13.19
N GLU A 135 -3.64 -13.41 12.46
CA GLU A 135 -5.05 -13.00 12.55
C GLU A 135 -5.73 -13.44 13.85
N LYS A 136 -5.38 -14.61 14.38
CA LYS A 136 -5.81 -15.02 15.73
C LYS A 136 -5.32 -14.03 16.79
N LYS A 137 -4.05 -13.62 16.73
CA LYS A 137 -3.48 -12.62 17.66
C LYS A 137 -4.18 -11.27 17.59
N ILE A 138 -4.63 -10.87 16.40
CA ILE A 138 -5.44 -9.66 16.22
C ILE A 138 -6.76 -9.77 16.98
N LEU A 139 -7.47 -10.90 16.82
CA LEU A 139 -8.72 -11.13 17.55
C LEU A 139 -8.50 -11.12 19.06
N ASP A 140 -7.47 -11.82 19.53
CA ASP A 140 -7.14 -11.89 20.96
C ASP A 140 -6.80 -10.50 21.53
N PHE A 141 -6.04 -9.69 20.79
CA PHE A 141 -5.69 -8.31 21.17
C PHE A 141 -6.92 -7.44 21.46
N PHE A 142 -7.93 -7.50 20.57
CA PHE A 142 -9.16 -6.75 20.73
C PHE A 142 -10.09 -7.34 21.81
N ASN A 143 -10.18 -8.67 21.89
CA ASN A 143 -10.99 -9.35 22.91
C ASN A 143 -10.55 -9.00 24.33
N ILE A 144 -9.23 -8.98 24.60
CA ILE A 144 -8.68 -8.62 25.91
C ILE A 144 -9.05 -7.17 26.31
N ARG A 145 -9.16 -6.26 25.33
CA ARG A 145 -9.40 -4.83 25.55
C ARG A 145 -10.88 -4.47 25.66
N LYS A 146 -11.78 -5.35 25.19
CA LYS A 146 -13.23 -5.10 25.15
C LYS A 146 -13.81 -4.72 26.52
N ASP A 147 -13.41 -5.43 27.57
CA ASP A 147 -13.94 -5.24 28.93
C ASP A 147 -12.99 -4.47 29.85
N ASN A 148 -11.79 -4.12 29.37
CA ASN A 148 -10.74 -3.46 30.15
C ASN A 148 -10.70 -1.95 29.83
N LYS A 149 -11.69 -1.21 30.33
CA LYS A 149 -11.77 0.25 30.11
C LYS A 149 -10.91 1.03 31.10
N ASN A 150 -10.36 2.15 30.63
CA ASN A 150 -9.76 3.16 31.47
C ASN A 150 -10.82 3.93 32.27
N LYS A 151 -10.37 4.68 33.27
CA LYS A 151 -11.22 5.66 33.95
C LYS A 151 -11.57 6.79 32.98
N LYS A 152 -12.71 7.43 33.26
CA LYS A 152 -13.09 8.67 32.58
C LYS A 152 -11.97 9.71 32.73
N ILE A 153 -11.64 10.39 31.65
CA ILE A 153 -10.53 11.37 31.62
C ILE A 153 -11.01 12.71 32.18
N ILE A 154 -12.12 13.23 31.64
CA ILE A 154 -12.71 14.51 31.99
C ILE A 154 -14.14 14.29 32.48
N ASP A 155 -14.44 14.80 33.68
CA ASP A 155 -15.77 14.70 34.29
C ASP A 155 -16.80 15.55 33.56
N ASN A 156 -16.53 16.86 33.40
CA ASN A 156 -17.39 17.80 32.67
C ASN A 156 -16.96 17.92 31.20
N PHE A 157 -17.37 16.93 30.39
CA PHE A 157 -16.95 16.83 28.99
C PHE A 157 -17.49 17.96 28.10
N GLU A 158 -18.71 18.43 28.36
CA GLU A 158 -19.33 19.52 27.59
C GLU A 158 -18.55 20.83 27.73
N GLU A 159 -18.20 21.20 28.97
CA GLU A 159 -17.39 22.39 29.24
C GLU A 159 -15.99 22.30 28.62
N TYR A 160 -15.38 21.11 28.68
CA TYR A 160 -14.10 20.85 28.03
C TYR A 160 -14.18 21.04 26.51
N LEU A 161 -15.20 20.47 25.86
CA LEU A 161 -15.40 20.62 24.42
C LEU A 161 -15.65 22.08 24.02
N GLU A 162 -16.47 22.83 24.77
CA GLU A 162 -16.69 24.25 24.51
C GLU A 162 -15.38 25.04 24.55
N LYS A 163 -14.55 24.80 25.57
CA LYS A 163 -13.27 25.48 25.73
C LYS A 163 -12.29 25.10 24.62
N LYS A 164 -12.17 23.82 24.28
CA LYS A 164 -11.28 23.34 23.22
C LYS A 164 -11.71 23.81 21.84
N GLN A 165 -13.00 23.81 21.50
CA GLN A 165 -13.49 24.33 20.22
C GLN A 165 -13.17 25.82 20.05
N LYS A 166 -13.22 26.61 21.13
CA LYS A 166 -12.76 28.02 21.11
C LYS A 166 -11.26 28.15 20.84
N THR A 167 -10.44 27.29 21.45
CA THR A 167 -8.97 27.29 21.24
C THR A 167 -8.58 26.78 19.85
N LEU A 168 -9.29 25.76 19.34
CA LEU A 168 -9.05 25.17 18.02
C LEU A 168 -9.51 26.07 16.87
N GLY A 169 -10.42 27.01 17.14
CA GLY A 169 -10.95 27.95 16.14
C GLY A 169 -11.99 27.35 15.20
N PHE A 170 -12.51 26.15 15.50
CA PHE A 170 -13.60 25.52 14.76
C PHE A 170 -14.44 24.60 15.66
N THR A 171 -15.67 24.34 15.24
CA THR A 171 -16.63 23.46 15.95
C THR A 171 -16.58 22.05 15.37
N LEU A 172 -16.50 21.04 16.23
CA LEU A 172 -16.53 19.63 15.84
C LEU A 172 -17.97 19.22 15.46
N SER A 173 -18.19 18.32 14.48
CA SER A 173 -19.52 17.68 14.32
C SER A 173 -19.84 16.79 15.51
N SER A 174 -21.12 16.45 15.64
CA SER A 174 -21.57 15.32 16.45
C SER A 174 -20.78 14.04 16.22
N GLU A 175 -20.45 13.70 14.96
CA GLU A 175 -19.63 12.52 14.63
C GLU A 175 -18.20 12.63 15.19
N GLN A 176 -17.57 13.80 15.07
CA GLN A 176 -16.22 14.02 15.57
C GLN A 176 -16.19 14.11 17.11
N GLN A 177 -17.19 14.76 17.73
CA GLN A 177 -17.38 14.82 19.17
C GLN A 177 -17.55 13.42 19.76
N LYS A 178 -18.32 12.55 19.10
CA LYS A 178 -18.50 11.15 19.52
C LYS A 178 -17.18 10.38 19.57
N ALA A 179 -16.26 10.64 18.63
CA ALA A 179 -14.94 10.00 18.64
C ALA A 179 -14.13 10.38 19.89
N VAL A 180 -14.16 11.67 20.26
CA VAL A 180 -13.51 12.18 21.47
C VAL A 180 -14.21 11.66 22.73
N GLU A 181 -15.54 11.59 22.72
CA GLU A 181 -16.36 11.08 23.84
C GLU A 181 -16.06 9.61 24.15
N LEU A 182 -15.91 8.75 23.12
CA LEU A 182 -15.57 7.34 23.31
C LEU A 182 -14.25 7.19 24.07
N ILE A 183 -13.21 7.93 23.67
CA ILE A 183 -11.93 7.92 24.38
C ILE A 183 -12.07 8.51 25.79
N ASN A 184 -12.80 9.61 25.95
CA ASN A 184 -13.08 10.20 27.26
C ASN A 184 -13.79 9.21 28.21
N SER A 185 -14.66 8.35 27.68
CA SER A 185 -15.40 7.34 28.44
C SER A 185 -14.55 6.14 28.89
N GLY A 186 -13.29 6.09 28.47
CA GLY A 186 -12.33 5.08 28.90
C GLY A 186 -12.00 4.01 27.84
N GLU A 187 -12.45 4.15 26.59
CA GLU A 187 -12.10 3.18 25.55
C GLU A 187 -10.59 3.18 25.28
N LYS A 188 -9.97 1.99 25.35
CA LYS A 188 -8.53 1.82 25.06
C LYS A 188 -8.24 1.67 23.58
N THR A 189 -9.24 1.34 22.78
CA THR A 189 -9.12 1.15 21.33
C THR A 189 -10.25 1.84 20.61
N LEU A 190 -9.95 2.52 19.51
CA LEU A 190 -10.94 3.19 18.68
C LEU A 190 -10.59 3.04 17.21
N PHE A 191 -11.56 2.60 16.40
CA PHE A 191 -11.51 2.74 14.95
C PHE A 191 -12.18 4.05 14.53
N LEU A 192 -11.37 5.03 14.12
CA LEU A 192 -11.82 6.27 13.53
C LEU A 192 -11.83 6.12 12.00
N ILE A 193 -13.00 5.80 11.47
CA ILE A 193 -13.20 5.65 10.03
C ILE A 193 -13.70 6.96 9.49
N GLY A 194 -13.08 7.51 8.45
CA GLY A 194 -13.59 8.71 7.83
C GLY A 194 -13.34 8.74 6.35
N TYR A 195 -14.27 9.32 5.61
CA TYR A 195 -14.11 9.49 4.18
C TYR A 195 -13.18 10.67 3.87
N ALA A 196 -12.79 10.82 2.61
CA ALA A 196 -12.09 12.02 2.15
C ALA A 196 -12.90 13.29 2.50
N GLY A 197 -12.23 14.28 3.10
CA GLY A 197 -12.84 15.57 3.45
C GLY A 197 -13.74 15.58 4.70
N THR A 198 -13.76 14.53 5.52
CA THR A 198 -14.62 14.47 6.74
C THR A 198 -13.93 14.93 8.03
N GLY A 199 -12.68 15.38 7.95
CA GLY A 199 -11.93 15.90 9.10
C GLY A 199 -11.31 14.82 9.99
N LYS A 200 -10.82 13.70 9.41
CA LYS A 200 -10.11 12.63 10.13
C LYS A 200 -8.93 13.17 10.96
N SER A 201 -8.05 13.96 10.35
CA SER A 201 -6.88 14.52 11.04
C SER A 201 -7.28 15.49 12.15
N THR A 202 -8.34 16.27 11.92
CA THR A 202 -8.94 17.17 12.92
C THR A 202 -9.44 16.41 14.14
N SER A 203 -10.15 15.30 13.90
CA SER A 203 -10.66 14.43 14.97
C SER A 203 -9.52 13.72 15.70
N SER A 204 -8.52 13.27 14.96
CA SER A 204 -7.30 12.66 15.50
C SER A 204 -6.60 13.63 16.45
N ARG A 205 -6.41 14.88 16.02
CA ARG A 205 -5.84 15.95 16.85
C ARG A 205 -6.66 16.18 18.11
N ALA A 206 -7.98 16.31 18.00
CA ALA A 206 -8.85 16.54 19.16
C ALA A 206 -8.80 15.38 20.17
N ILE A 207 -8.67 14.14 19.70
CA ILE A 207 -8.48 12.96 20.56
C ILE A 207 -7.10 13.01 21.24
N LEU A 208 -6.02 13.30 20.50
CA LEU A 208 -4.68 13.36 21.07
C LEU A 208 -4.54 14.49 22.10
N GLU A 209 -5.12 15.66 21.84
CA GLU A 209 -5.16 16.78 22.79
C GLU A 209 -5.96 16.45 24.07
N LEU A 210 -6.98 15.60 23.99
CA LEU A 210 -7.68 15.08 25.18
C LEU A 210 -6.77 14.14 25.98
N LEU A 211 -6.02 13.29 25.30
CA LEU A 211 -5.15 12.32 25.95
C LEU A 211 -3.93 13.00 26.60
N GLU A 212 -3.43 14.08 26.01
CA GLU A 212 -2.35 14.91 26.60
C GLU A 212 -2.75 15.53 27.96
N GLU A 213 -4.04 15.60 28.30
CA GLU A 213 -4.47 16.02 29.65
C GLU A 213 -4.06 15.01 30.75
N ILE A 214 -3.74 13.76 30.38
CA ILE A 214 -3.37 12.68 31.32
C ILE A 214 -2.03 12.01 31.03
N VAL A 215 -1.41 12.25 29.88
CA VAL A 215 -0.07 11.74 29.53
C VAL A 215 0.82 12.86 29.01
N SER A 216 2.14 12.67 29.08
CA SER A 216 3.07 13.64 28.49
C SER A 216 2.99 13.65 26.96
N TYR A 217 3.24 14.80 26.34
CA TYR A 217 3.41 14.92 24.89
C TYR A 217 4.38 13.87 24.32
N ASP A 218 5.48 13.59 25.03
CA ASP A 218 6.50 12.63 24.60
C ASP A 218 6.05 11.15 24.68
N ASP A 219 4.95 10.87 25.40
CA ASP A 219 4.34 9.55 25.50
C ASP A 219 3.31 9.27 24.39
N ILE A 220 3.08 10.24 23.50
CA ILE A 220 2.17 10.16 22.36
C ILE A 220 2.97 10.00 21.05
N ILE A 221 2.59 9.02 20.24
CA ILE A 221 3.18 8.85 18.90
C ILE A 221 2.15 8.49 17.84
N ALA A 222 2.29 9.09 16.66
CA ALA A 222 1.58 8.66 15.46
C ALA A 222 2.48 7.74 14.60
N ILE A 223 1.86 6.78 13.93
CA ILE A 223 2.53 5.85 13.01
C ILE A 223 1.81 5.76 11.67
N ALA A 224 2.57 5.66 10.60
CA ALA A 224 2.05 5.47 9.24
C ALA A 224 2.97 4.55 8.41
N LEU A 225 2.53 4.12 7.23
CA LEU A 225 3.34 3.20 6.39
C LEU A 225 4.52 3.87 5.67
N SER A 226 4.39 5.15 5.33
CA SER A 226 5.39 5.88 4.55
C SER A 226 5.88 7.13 5.30
N GLY A 227 7.10 7.58 4.97
CA GLY A 227 7.68 8.80 5.56
C GLY A 227 6.84 10.05 5.27
N ILE A 228 6.21 10.10 4.09
CA ILE A 228 5.34 11.21 3.68
C ILE A 228 4.04 11.19 4.50
N ALA A 229 3.42 10.03 4.67
CA ALA A 229 2.24 9.89 5.50
C ALA A 229 2.54 10.23 6.97
N SER A 230 3.70 9.81 7.50
CA SER A 230 4.10 10.18 8.86
C SER A 230 4.35 11.68 8.99
N GLN A 231 5.00 12.34 8.03
CA GLN A 231 5.17 13.78 8.07
C GLN A 231 3.82 14.51 8.05
N ARG A 232 2.90 14.09 7.17
CA ARG A 232 1.55 14.68 7.05
C ARG A 232 0.75 14.57 8.34
N ILE A 233 0.73 13.39 8.98
CA ILE A 233 0.00 13.24 10.24
C ILE A 233 0.66 14.10 11.33
N SER A 234 1.98 14.24 11.33
CA SER A 234 2.69 15.14 12.24
C SER A 234 2.31 16.60 12.02
N ASP A 235 2.35 17.08 10.78
CA ASP A 235 1.99 18.47 10.42
C ASP A 235 0.53 18.80 10.76
N THR A 236 -0.38 17.82 10.60
CA THR A 236 -1.83 18.04 10.81
C THR A 236 -2.26 17.87 12.26
N THR A 237 -1.61 16.99 13.02
CA THR A 237 -1.96 16.72 14.43
C THR A 237 -1.11 17.51 15.42
N GLY A 238 0.11 17.91 15.04
CA GLY A 238 1.08 18.55 15.93
C GLY A 238 1.88 17.58 16.79
N TYR A 239 1.71 16.26 16.63
CA TYR A 239 2.42 15.23 17.41
C TYR A 239 3.52 14.54 16.60
N ASN A 240 4.49 13.96 17.31
CA ASN A 240 5.57 13.20 16.69
C ASN A 240 5.02 12.00 15.91
N ALA A 241 5.58 11.76 14.73
CA ALA A 241 5.19 10.64 13.89
C ALA A 241 6.38 9.89 13.28
N ASN A 242 6.25 8.57 13.18
CA ASN A 242 7.25 7.71 12.56
C ASN A 242 6.62 6.75 11.56
N THR A 243 7.43 6.20 10.65
CA THR A 243 6.96 5.04 9.89
C THR A 243 6.87 3.82 10.81
N ILE A 244 5.89 2.95 10.56
CA ILE A 244 5.70 1.68 11.29
C ILE A 244 7.01 0.90 11.38
N GLN A 245 7.72 0.79 10.25
CA GLN A 245 8.98 0.04 10.16
C GLN A 245 10.11 0.72 10.94
N SER A 246 10.25 2.04 10.85
CA SER A 246 11.26 2.76 11.63
C SER A 246 11.02 2.60 13.13
N LEU A 247 9.76 2.61 13.58
CA LEU A 247 9.42 2.39 14.98
C LEU A 247 9.72 0.96 15.44
N LEU A 248 9.36 -0.05 14.63
CA LEU A 248 9.65 -1.46 14.90
C LEU A 248 11.16 -1.73 14.99
N VAL A 249 11.95 -1.14 14.10
CA VAL A 249 13.42 -1.28 14.11
C VAL A 249 14.02 -0.61 15.34
N LYS A 250 13.59 0.63 15.66
CA LYS A 250 14.07 1.39 16.81
C LYS A 250 13.82 0.66 18.15
N HIS A 251 12.74 -0.11 18.24
CA HIS A 251 12.34 -0.82 19.45
C HIS A 251 12.31 -2.35 19.27
N LYS A 252 13.20 -2.87 18.41
CA LYS A 252 13.29 -4.30 18.13
C LYS A 252 13.54 -5.13 19.40
N GLU A 253 14.48 -4.69 20.23
CA GLU A 253 14.93 -5.38 21.45
C GLU A 253 14.04 -5.11 22.70
N LYS A 254 13.03 -4.24 22.60
CA LYS A 254 12.09 -3.97 23.71
C LYS A 254 10.84 -4.83 23.55
N ASP A 255 10.27 -5.32 24.65
CA ASP A 255 9.00 -6.06 24.58
C ASP A 255 7.84 -5.20 24.04
N PHE A 256 7.76 -3.95 24.51
CA PHE A 256 6.74 -2.99 24.10
C PHE A 256 7.33 -1.66 23.64
N PHE A 257 6.54 -0.93 22.85
CA PHE A 257 6.81 0.46 22.52
C PHE A 257 6.69 1.33 23.76
N PRO A 258 7.61 2.29 23.97
CA PRO A 258 7.64 3.13 25.17
C PRO A 258 6.65 4.31 25.07
N TYR A 259 5.41 4.06 24.63
CA TYR A 259 4.39 5.09 24.43
C TYR A 259 3.07 4.68 25.09
N LYS A 260 2.39 5.65 25.69
CA LYS A 260 1.08 5.47 26.34
C LYS A 260 -0.07 5.63 25.35
N VAL A 261 0.14 6.39 24.27
CA VAL A 261 -0.83 6.58 23.20
C VAL A 261 -0.16 6.33 21.87
N ILE A 262 -0.78 5.48 21.05
CA ILE A 262 -0.33 5.20 19.70
C ILE A 262 -1.50 5.44 18.74
N LEU A 263 -1.28 6.26 17.71
CA LEU A 263 -2.23 6.49 16.64
C LEU A 263 -1.70 5.90 15.34
N LEU A 264 -2.41 4.95 14.74
CA LEU A 264 -2.12 4.42 13.41
C LEU A 264 -2.95 5.15 12.35
N ASP A 265 -2.30 5.88 11.45
CA ASP A 265 -2.94 6.53 10.30
C ASP A 265 -2.89 5.64 9.04
N GLU A 266 -3.83 5.86 8.11
CA GLU A 266 -3.99 5.10 6.86
C GLU A 266 -4.07 3.58 7.06
N ALA A 267 -4.84 3.13 8.06
CA ALA A 267 -4.98 1.72 8.41
C ALA A 267 -5.54 0.83 7.28
N SER A 268 -6.20 1.42 6.28
CA SER A 268 -6.67 0.71 5.07
C SER A 268 -5.54 0.06 4.28
N MET A 269 -4.32 0.58 4.42
CA MET A 269 -3.13 0.12 3.71
C MET A 269 -2.30 -0.89 4.51
N VAL A 270 -2.69 -1.21 5.74
CA VAL A 270 -1.97 -2.13 6.63
C VAL A 270 -2.52 -3.54 6.48
N ASN A 271 -1.67 -4.51 6.14
CA ASN A 271 -2.05 -5.93 6.04
C ASN A 271 -2.01 -6.63 7.42
N SER A 272 -2.59 -7.84 7.51
CA SER A 272 -2.71 -8.58 8.78
C SER A 272 -1.35 -8.87 9.43
N ILE A 273 -0.30 -9.13 8.63
CA ILE A 273 1.05 -9.39 9.14
C ILE A 273 1.62 -8.15 9.83
N THR A 274 1.57 -7.00 9.14
CA THR A 274 2.10 -5.73 9.66
C THR A 274 1.31 -5.29 10.89
N PHE A 275 -0.02 -5.43 10.86
CA PHE A 275 -0.87 -5.11 12.00
C PHE A 275 -0.52 -5.99 13.22
N ALA A 276 -0.35 -7.31 13.01
CA ALA A 276 0.08 -8.23 14.07
C ALA A 276 1.45 -7.87 14.66
N GLN A 277 2.38 -7.37 13.84
CA GLN A 277 3.68 -6.86 14.30
C GLN A 277 3.53 -5.61 15.18
N ILE A 278 2.67 -4.66 14.79
CA ILE A 278 2.39 -3.45 15.57
C ILE A 278 1.82 -3.83 16.93
N ILE A 279 0.70 -4.54 16.96
CA ILE A 279 0.00 -4.87 18.22
C ILE A 279 0.84 -5.76 19.14
N SER A 280 1.80 -6.52 18.60
CA SER A 280 2.72 -7.31 19.42
C SER A 280 3.64 -6.48 20.31
N LYS A 281 3.79 -5.18 19.99
CA LYS A 281 4.58 -4.21 20.74
C LYS A 281 3.71 -3.23 21.52
N ILE A 282 2.38 -3.41 21.55
CA ILE A 282 1.46 -2.55 22.30
C ILE A 282 1.15 -3.17 23.66
N SER A 283 1.36 -2.42 24.74
CA SER A 283 1.01 -2.87 26.09
C SER A 283 -0.50 -2.81 26.35
N ASP A 284 -1.00 -3.50 27.38
CA ASP A 284 -2.43 -3.51 27.72
C ASP A 284 -2.94 -2.19 28.32
N ASP A 285 -2.04 -1.31 28.73
CA ASP A 285 -2.35 0.04 29.23
C ASP A 285 -2.23 1.12 28.13
N THR A 286 -1.68 0.77 26.97
CA THR A 286 -1.54 1.71 25.85
C THR A 286 -2.88 1.92 25.15
N ILE A 287 -3.25 3.18 24.94
CA ILE A 287 -4.41 3.57 24.14
C ILE A 287 -4.02 3.51 22.67
N PHE A 288 -4.78 2.76 21.86
CA PHE A 288 -4.48 2.52 20.45
C PHE A 288 -5.61 3.00 19.55
N ILE A 289 -5.36 4.08 18.81
CA ILE A 289 -6.31 4.71 17.89
C ILE A 289 -5.96 4.27 16.47
N ILE A 290 -6.94 3.78 15.72
CA ILE A 290 -6.75 3.27 14.36
C ILE A 290 -7.59 4.13 13.41
N VAL A 291 -6.92 4.90 12.57
CA VAL A 291 -7.54 5.84 11.63
C VAL A 291 -7.45 5.27 10.22
N GLY A 292 -8.56 5.29 9.48
CA GLY A 292 -8.56 4.74 8.13
C GLY A 292 -9.75 5.17 7.28
N ASP A 293 -9.71 4.75 6.02
CA ASP A 293 -10.74 4.99 5.02
C ASP A 293 -11.03 3.69 4.27
N ASP A 294 -12.20 3.10 4.52
CA ASP A 294 -12.67 1.84 3.94
C ASP A 294 -13.11 1.96 2.47
N GLY A 295 -13.15 3.17 1.91
CA GLY A 295 -13.39 3.42 0.48
C GLY A 295 -12.12 3.39 -0.35
N GLN A 296 -10.94 3.55 0.28
CA GLN A 296 -9.67 3.44 -0.41
C GLN A 296 -9.35 1.98 -0.76
N LEU A 297 -8.39 1.82 -1.67
CA LEU A 297 -7.85 0.50 -2.00
C LEU A 297 -7.28 -0.19 -0.75
N PRO A 298 -7.56 -1.49 -0.58
CA PRO A 298 -7.05 -2.25 0.55
C PRO A 298 -5.53 -2.48 0.46
N ALA A 299 -4.93 -2.83 1.59
CA ALA A 299 -3.51 -3.15 1.74
C ALA A 299 -3.00 -4.15 0.68
N ILE A 300 -1.76 -3.98 0.23
CA ILE A 300 -1.06 -5.01 -0.53
C ILE A 300 -0.63 -6.13 0.42
N GLY A 301 -0.83 -7.38 0.01
CA GLY A 301 -0.55 -8.57 0.81
C GLY A 301 -1.77 -9.10 1.58
N ALA A 302 -1.57 -10.22 2.25
CA ALA A 302 -2.64 -11.00 2.89
C ALA A 302 -3.41 -10.28 4.01
N GLY A 303 -4.72 -10.43 3.99
CA GLY A 303 -5.65 -9.98 5.02
C GLY A 303 -6.32 -8.63 4.73
N ASN A 304 -7.32 -8.29 5.54
CA ASN A 304 -8.12 -7.08 5.36
C ASN A 304 -8.58 -6.48 6.70
N ILE A 305 -7.61 -6.15 7.56
CA ILE A 305 -7.87 -5.78 8.95
C ILE A 305 -8.92 -4.67 9.13
N LEU A 306 -8.86 -3.60 8.34
CA LEU A 306 -9.79 -2.48 8.50
C LEU A 306 -11.23 -2.93 8.18
N ALA A 307 -11.43 -3.61 7.06
CA ALA A 307 -12.75 -4.07 6.65
C ALA A 307 -13.30 -5.14 7.61
N ASP A 308 -12.46 -6.08 8.02
CA ASP A 308 -12.85 -7.14 8.97
C ASP A 308 -13.19 -6.53 10.34
N SER A 309 -12.43 -5.53 10.78
CA SER A 309 -12.72 -4.81 12.04
C SER A 309 -14.04 -4.05 12.00
N ILE A 310 -14.36 -3.44 10.85
CA ILE A 310 -15.65 -2.77 10.64
C ILE A 310 -16.79 -3.78 10.60
N LYS A 311 -16.61 -4.91 9.90
CA LYS A 311 -17.63 -5.94 9.71
C LYS A 311 -18.00 -6.64 11.02
N TYR A 312 -17.01 -6.96 11.85
CA TYR A 312 -17.20 -7.70 13.10
C TYR A 312 -17.15 -6.83 14.36
N GLU A 313 -17.07 -5.51 14.20
CA GLU A 313 -17.02 -4.54 15.30
C GLU A 313 -16.00 -4.92 16.38
N LEU A 314 -14.76 -5.20 15.97
CA LEU A 314 -13.72 -5.71 16.87
C LEU A 314 -13.39 -4.74 18.03
N ALA A 315 -13.62 -3.45 17.83
CA ALA A 315 -13.52 -2.42 18.85
C ALA A 315 -14.54 -1.30 18.55
N PRO A 316 -14.74 -0.31 19.45
CA PRO A 316 -15.58 0.84 19.15
C PRO A 316 -15.22 1.50 17.82
N ILE A 317 -16.24 1.77 17.00
CA ILE A 317 -16.09 2.41 15.69
C ILE A 317 -16.80 3.77 15.70
N CYS A 318 -16.08 4.79 15.26
CA CYS A 318 -16.65 6.08 14.94
C CYS A 318 -16.49 6.35 13.44
N LYS A 319 -17.62 6.48 12.72
CA LYS A 319 -17.64 6.79 11.29
C LYS A 319 -17.93 8.27 11.06
N LEU A 320 -17.00 8.96 10.41
CA LEU A 320 -17.13 10.34 9.97
C LEU A 320 -17.59 10.36 8.51
N THR A 321 -18.84 10.75 8.29
CA THR A 321 -19.48 10.74 6.97
C THR A 321 -19.77 12.13 6.43
N LYS A 322 -19.87 13.13 7.33
CA LYS A 322 -20.16 14.50 6.93
C LYS A 322 -18.92 15.15 6.30
N ILE A 323 -19.05 15.54 5.03
CA ILE A 323 -18.01 16.26 4.29
C ILE A 323 -18.10 17.75 4.64
N TYR A 324 -16.95 18.33 4.98
CA TYR A 324 -16.84 19.76 5.23
C TYR A 324 -16.23 20.45 4.02
N ARG A 325 -17.03 21.28 3.35
CA ARG A 325 -16.52 22.17 2.30
C ARG A 325 -15.92 23.41 2.96
N GLN A 326 -14.71 23.78 2.57
CA GLN A 326 -14.17 25.10 2.95
C GLN A 326 -14.82 26.21 2.12
N ASN A 327 -15.19 25.89 0.87
CA ASN A 327 -15.92 26.75 -0.06
C ASN A 327 -16.86 25.87 -0.92
N GLU A 328 -17.99 26.42 -1.39
CA GLU A 328 -18.95 25.70 -2.26
C GLU A 328 -18.32 25.25 -3.58
N ASN A 329 -17.29 25.96 -4.05
CA ASN A 329 -16.55 25.70 -5.29
C ASN A 329 -15.49 24.59 -5.18
N GLN A 330 -15.28 24.00 -3.99
CA GLN A 330 -14.41 22.83 -3.80
C GLN A 330 -15.21 21.53 -3.90
N ALA A 331 -14.81 20.68 -4.84
CA ALA A 331 -15.54 19.49 -5.24
C ALA A 331 -14.75 18.19 -5.16
N ILE A 332 -13.40 18.19 -5.01
CA ILE A 332 -12.62 16.93 -4.97
C ILE A 332 -13.22 15.94 -3.96
N ALA A 333 -13.46 16.39 -2.73
CA ALA A 333 -14.00 15.53 -1.67
C ALA A 333 -15.43 15.07 -1.99
N VAL A 334 -16.27 15.93 -2.54
CA VAL A 334 -17.67 15.61 -2.87
C VAL A 334 -17.72 14.58 -4.00
N ILE A 335 -17.03 14.88 -5.10
CA ILE A 335 -16.91 14.03 -6.28
C ILE A 335 -16.38 12.65 -5.90
N ALA A 336 -15.32 12.60 -5.09
CA ALA A 336 -14.79 11.34 -4.61
C ALA A 336 -15.85 10.55 -3.81
N ASN A 337 -16.57 11.19 -2.91
CA ASN A 337 -17.58 10.51 -2.10
C ASN A 337 -18.81 10.05 -2.88
N ASP A 338 -19.22 10.76 -3.93
CA ASP A 338 -20.29 10.30 -4.83
C ASP A 338 -19.82 9.05 -5.61
N ILE A 339 -18.61 9.08 -6.17
CA ILE A 339 -17.98 7.94 -6.85
C ILE A 339 -17.89 6.73 -5.93
N ARG A 340 -17.50 6.95 -4.66
CA ARG A 340 -17.43 5.88 -3.66
C ARG A 340 -18.77 5.16 -3.50
N LYS A 341 -19.90 5.87 -3.58
CA LYS A 341 -21.26 5.29 -3.49
C LYS A 341 -21.75 4.65 -4.78
N GLY A 342 -20.98 4.71 -5.87
CA GLY A 342 -21.45 4.30 -7.18
C GLY A 342 -22.31 5.36 -7.89
N GLU A 343 -22.33 6.58 -7.37
CA GLU A 343 -23.12 7.69 -7.90
C GLU A 343 -22.29 8.48 -8.90
N LEU A 344 -22.97 9.02 -9.93
CA LEU A 344 -22.31 9.88 -10.91
C LEU A 344 -22.27 11.31 -10.36
N PRO A 345 -21.09 11.87 -10.05
CA PRO A 345 -20.99 13.23 -9.53
C PRO A 345 -21.35 14.29 -10.59
N ASN A 346 -21.54 15.54 -10.16
CA ASN A 346 -21.69 16.69 -11.06
C ASN A 346 -20.35 17.17 -11.66
N TYR A 347 -19.58 16.26 -12.28
CA TYR A 347 -18.22 16.52 -12.78
C TYR A 347 -18.10 17.53 -13.95
N LYS A 348 -19.22 18.01 -14.49
CA LYS A 348 -19.28 18.97 -15.60
C LYS A 348 -19.38 20.43 -15.15
N GLU A 349 -19.64 20.66 -13.88
CA GLU A 349 -19.63 22.01 -13.30
C GLU A 349 -18.20 22.56 -13.24
N GLU A 350 -18.08 23.88 -13.18
CA GLU A 350 -16.78 24.54 -12.98
C GLU A 350 -16.45 24.59 -11.48
N TYR A 351 -15.39 23.89 -11.09
CA TYR A 351 -14.88 23.89 -9.72
C TYR A 351 -13.47 24.47 -9.67
N GLU A 352 -13.09 25.00 -8.51
CA GLU A 352 -11.75 25.56 -8.28
C GLU A 352 -10.68 24.48 -8.18
N ASP A 353 -11.07 23.27 -7.74
CA ASP A 353 -10.17 22.17 -7.41
C ASP A 353 -10.40 20.90 -8.26
N PHE A 354 -11.37 20.89 -9.18
CA PHE A 354 -11.64 19.74 -10.04
C PHE A 354 -12.00 20.15 -11.47
N LYS A 355 -11.46 19.44 -12.46
CA LYS A 355 -11.83 19.60 -13.87
C LYS A 355 -11.84 18.28 -14.63
N PHE A 356 -12.94 18.04 -15.33
CA PHE A 356 -13.01 17.00 -16.36
C PHE A 356 -12.66 17.60 -17.73
N VAL A 357 -11.68 17.02 -18.42
CA VAL A 357 -11.25 17.40 -19.77
C VAL A 357 -11.68 16.29 -20.71
N ASP A 358 -12.75 16.56 -21.47
CA ASP A 358 -13.34 15.59 -22.39
C ASP A 358 -12.49 15.43 -23.65
N VAL A 359 -12.04 14.20 -23.89
CA VAL A 359 -11.33 13.76 -25.10
C VAL A 359 -12.01 12.49 -25.62
N SER A 360 -13.34 12.54 -25.72
CA SER A 360 -14.16 11.45 -26.24
C SER A 360 -14.09 11.35 -27.76
N ILE A 361 -14.16 10.11 -28.25
CA ILE A 361 -14.26 9.83 -29.68
C ILE A 361 -15.67 10.21 -30.17
N GLY A 362 -15.76 11.20 -31.07
CA GLY A 362 -17.03 11.60 -31.68
C GLY A 362 -17.67 10.46 -32.47
N ASN A 363 -19.00 10.34 -32.43
CA ASN A 363 -19.77 9.31 -33.16
C ASN A 363 -19.31 7.86 -32.90
N TYR A 364 -18.78 7.56 -31.71
CA TYR A 364 -18.20 6.26 -31.34
C TYR A 364 -19.02 5.03 -31.79
N TYR A 365 -20.33 5.00 -31.50
CA TYR A 365 -21.19 3.86 -31.84
C TYR A 365 -21.38 3.68 -33.35
N SER A 366 -21.52 4.78 -34.09
CA SER A 366 -21.64 4.77 -35.54
C SER A 366 -20.33 4.31 -36.19
N MET A 367 -19.19 4.77 -35.68
CA MET A 367 -17.87 4.35 -36.15
C MET A 367 -17.60 2.88 -35.83
N LYS A 368 -17.92 2.43 -34.61
CA LYS A 368 -17.76 1.02 -34.19
C LYS A 368 -18.51 0.04 -35.08
N ASN A 369 -19.70 0.41 -35.55
CA ASN A 369 -20.52 -0.44 -36.41
C ASN A 369 -20.06 -0.41 -37.89
N SER A 370 -19.28 0.61 -38.28
CA SER A 370 -18.87 0.83 -39.67
C SER A 370 -17.41 0.41 -39.94
N LEU A 371 -16.57 0.38 -38.92
CA LEU A 371 -15.14 0.06 -39.01
C LEU A 371 -14.87 -1.42 -38.77
N THR A 372 -13.82 -1.94 -39.40
CA THR A 372 -13.26 -3.25 -39.08
C THR A 372 -12.60 -3.23 -37.70
N GLN A 373 -12.33 -4.42 -37.13
CA GLN A 373 -11.69 -4.52 -35.81
C GLN A 373 -10.32 -3.84 -35.74
N ASN A 374 -9.53 -3.88 -36.82
CA ASN A 374 -8.21 -3.25 -36.87
C ASN A 374 -8.33 -1.73 -36.92
N GLU A 375 -9.15 -1.18 -37.81
CA GLU A 375 -9.38 0.27 -37.91
C GLU A 375 -9.94 0.85 -36.60
N PHE A 376 -10.81 0.10 -35.93
CA PHE A 376 -11.32 0.47 -34.61
C PHE A 376 -10.24 0.44 -33.52
N SER A 377 -9.28 -0.48 -33.62
CA SER A 377 -8.12 -0.52 -32.72
C SER A 377 -7.21 0.70 -32.93
N ASP A 378 -6.95 1.06 -34.19
CA ASP A 378 -6.11 2.20 -34.57
C ASP A 378 -6.73 3.51 -34.08
N MET A 379 -8.03 3.70 -34.30
CA MET A 379 -8.79 4.86 -33.79
C MET A 379 -8.69 5.01 -32.26
N ARG A 380 -8.74 3.90 -31.51
CA ARG A 380 -8.55 3.94 -30.05
C ARG A 380 -7.10 4.27 -29.67
N GLY A 381 -6.13 3.84 -30.47
CA GLY A 381 -4.72 4.22 -30.34
C GLY A 381 -4.56 5.73 -30.51
N GLU A 382 -5.10 6.29 -31.58
CA GLU A 382 -5.11 7.74 -31.83
C GLU A 382 -5.79 8.53 -30.69
N ASN A 383 -6.93 8.05 -30.18
CA ASN A 383 -7.57 8.71 -29.04
C ASN A 383 -6.69 8.69 -27.79
N SER A 384 -5.96 7.59 -27.55
CA SER A 384 -5.02 7.51 -26.43
C SER A 384 -3.87 8.52 -26.58
N GLU A 385 -3.40 8.77 -27.80
CA GLU A 385 -2.43 9.82 -28.10
C GLU A 385 -3.01 11.23 -27.88
N TYR A 386 -4.26 11.48 -28.26
CA TYR A 386 -4.92 12.77 -27.96
C TYR A 386 -5.05 13.01 -26.46
N ILE A 387 -5.40 11.98 -25.68
CA ILE A 387 -5.44 12.06 -24.21
C ILE A 387 -4.05 12.38 -23.65
N LEU A 388 -3.02 11.67 -24.12
CA LEU A 388 -1.62 11.90 -23.74
C LEU A 388 -1.21 13.37 -24.00
N ASN A 389 -1.47 13.88 -25.20
CA ASN A 389 -1.13 15.26 -25.56
C ASN A 389 -1.83 16.30 -24.68
N ASN A 390 -3.09 16.08 -24.31
CA ASN A 390 -3.80 16.95 -23.36
C ASN A 390 -3.17 16.90 -21.96
N ILE A 391 -2.76 15.70 -21.49
CA ILE A 391 -2.04 15.56 -20.22
C ILE A 391 -0.72 16.33 -20.25
N LEU A 392 0.07 16.19 -21.32
CA LEU A 392 1.33 16.91 -21.47
C LEU A 392 1.12 18.43 -21.51
N ASN A 393 0.09 18.89 -22.21
CA ASN A 393 -0.26 20.31 -22.26
C ASN A 393 -0.58 20.86 -20.86
N ILE A 394 -1.46 20.19 -20.10
CA ILE A 394 -1.78 20.60 -18.72
C ILE A 394 -0.54 20.54 -17.82
N ALA A 395 0.26 19.48 -17.94
CA ALA A 395 1.48 19.30 -17.16
C ALA A 395 2.51 20.41 -17.41
N SER A 396 2.57 20.94 -18.63
CA SER A 396 3.52 21.99 -19.00
C SER A 396 3.38 23.28 -18.17
N ASN A 397 2.17 23.57 -17.71
CA ASN A 397 1.88 24.74 -16.87
C ASN A 397 2.59 24.69 -15.50
N TYR A 398 3.02 23.51 -15.05
CA TYR A 398 3.66 23.32 -13.75
C TYR A 398 5.20 23.34 -13.82
N ILE A 399 5.79 23.36 -15.02
CA ILE A 399 7.26 23.27 -15.21
C ILE A 399 7.97 24.43 -14.50
N GLN A 400 7.49 25.66 -14.69
CA GLN A 400 8.12 26.84 -14.11
C GLN A 400 8.16 26.76 -12.58
N ASN A 401 6.99 26.53 -11.96
CA ASN A 401 6.87 26.38 -10.50
C ASN A 401 7.71 25.21 -9.96
N TYR A 402 7.76 24.08 -10.69
CA TYR A 402 8.58 22.93 -10.32
C TYR A 402 10.06 23.30 -10.22
N TYR A 403 10.60 24.02 -11.21
CA TYR A 403 11.99 24.46 -11.20
C TYR A 403 12.27 25.56 -10.20
N ASP A 404 11.31 26.45 -9.94
CA ASP A 404 11.49 27.50 -8.95
C ASP A 404 11.59 26.90 -7.53
N PHE A 405 10.77 25.90 -7.19
CA PHE A 405 10.95 25.14 -5.94
C PHE A 405 12.31 24.43 -5.86
N ILE A 406 12.82 23.88 -6.96
CA ILE A 406 14.16 23.27 -6.98
C ILE A 406 15.25 24.32 -6.72
N LYS A 407 15.19 25.49 -7.36
CA LYS A 407 16.15 26.59 -7.17
C LYS A 407 16.13 27.10 -5.73
N GLU A 408 14.95 27.21 -5.14
CA GLU A 408 14.73 27.57 -3.73
C GLU A 408 15.11 26.45 -2.75
N LYS A 409 15.59 25.30 -3.23
CA LYS A 409 15.95 24.10 -2.45
C LYS A 409 14.77 23.48 -1.70
N ASN A 410 13.53 23.78 -2.12
CA ASN A 410 12.32 23.17 -1.58
C ASN A 410 11.95 21.90 -2.36
N ILE A 411 12.84 20.91 -2.31
CA ILE A 411 12.73 19.69 -3.14
C ILE A 411 11.50 18.86 -2.77
N GLY A 412 11.10 18.84 -1.49
CA GLY A 412 9.89 18.15 -1.04
C GLY A 412 8.64 18.67 -1.78
N LYS A 413 8.44 19.99 -1.81
CA LYS A 413 7.34 20.61 -2.55
C LYS A 413 7.45 20.40 -4.06
N ALA A 414 8.66 20.45 -4.64
CA ALA A 414 8.83 20.16 -6.05
C ALA A 414 8.34 18.74 -6.40
N LEU A 415 8.72 17.74 -5.60
CA LEU A 415 8.34 16.34 -5.82
C LEU A 415 6.83 16.11 -5.67
N THR A 416 6.14 16.86 -4.82
CA THR A 416 4.68 16.71 -4.58
C THR A 416 3.81 17.73 -5.33
N LEU A 417 4.40 18.70 -6.04
CA LEU A 417 3.66 19.74 -6.76
C LEU A 417 2.69 19.15 -7.80
N PHE A 418 3.14 18.15 -8.55
CA PHE A 418 2.42 17.60 -9.69
C PHE A 418 2.66 16.10 -9.84
N GLN A 419 1.60 15.36 -10.17
CA GLN A 419 1.67 13.93 -10.42
C GLN A 419 0.66 13.46 -11.47
N VAL A 420 1.14 12.72 -12.47
CA VAL A 420 0.26 11.90 -13.32
C VAL A 420 0.06 10.54 -12.67
N ILE A 421 -1.20 10.11 -12.53
CA ILE A 421 -1.59 8.87 -11.85
C ILE A 421 -2.43 8.02 -12.79
N THR A 422 -1.91 6.85 -13.20
CA THR A 422 -2.59 5.95 -14.16
C THR A 422 -2.85 4.58 -13.54
N PRO A 423 -3.90 3.85 -13.95
CA PRO A 423 -4.11 2.48 -13.46
C PRO A 423 -3.10 1.46 -14.03
N MET A 424 -2.57 1.68 -15.24
CA MET A 424 -1.80 0.66 -15.98
C MET A 424 -0.30 0.98 -16.08
N LYS A 425 0.54 -0.06 -16.21
CA LYS A 425 1.98 0.11 -16.48
C LYS A 425 2.30 0.28 -17.97
N GLY A 426 1.73 -0.58 -18.81
CA GLY A 426 1.96 -0.58 -20.26
C GLY A 426 0.88 0.18 -21.05
N GLY A 427 1.14 0.36 -22.35
CA GLY A 427 0.29 1.12 -23.26
C GLY A 427 0.64 2.61 -23.32
N VAL A 428 0.01 3.34 -24.24
CA VAL A 428 0.24 4.79 -24.47
C VAL A 428 0.01 5.62 -23.21
N LEU A 429 -1.06 5.30 -22.46
CA LEU A 429 -1.42 5.95 -21.20
C LEU A 429 -0.88 5.21 -19.96
N GLY A 430 0.07 4.30 -20.15
CA GLY A 430 0.73 3.55 -19.09
C GLY A 430 1.89 4.31 -18.46
N VAL A 431 2.27 3.92 -17.24
CA VAL A 431 3.40 4.50 -16.49
C VAL A 431 4.69 4.53 -17.30
N GLU A 432 4.97 3.49 -18.09
CA GLU A 432 6.22 3.38 -18.85
C GLU A 432 6.32 4.48 -19.91
N ASN A 433 5.30 4.63 -20.75
CA ASN A 433 5.28 5.65 -21.80
C ASN A 433 5.14 7.07 -21.22
N LEU A 434 4.21 7.27 -20.27
CA LEU A 434 3.99 8.58 -19.66
C LEU A 434 5.24 9.12 -18.96
N ASN A 435 6.05 8.27 -18.31
CA ASN A 435 7.31 8.74 -17.72
C ASN A 435 8.31 9.22 -18.78
N ILE A 436 8.39 8.56 -19.94
CA ILE A 436 9.29 8.97 -21.02
C ILE A 436 8.86 10.34 -21.55
N GLU A 437 7.59 10.52 -21.89
CA GLU A 437 7.10 11.78 -22.46
C GLU A 437 7.12 12.93 -21.43
N LEU A 438 6.77 12.67 -20.16
CA LEU A 438 6.87 13.67 -19.10
C LEU A 438 8.33 14.02 -18.78
N GLN A 439 9.26 13.07 -18.80
CA GLN A 439 10.67 13.39 -18.63
C GLN A 439 11.16 14.27 -19.78
N ARG A 440 10.76 13.98 -21.03
CA ARG A 440 11.11 14.83 -22.17
C ARG A 440 10.57 16.23 -21.99
N LEU A 441 9.37 16.39 -21.45
CA LEU A 441 8.73 17.68 -21.21
C LEU A 441 9.35 18.45 -20.03
N PHE A 442 9.56 17.80 -18.89
CA PHE A 442 10.07 18.45 -17.68
C PHE A 442 11.59 18.61 -17.71
N ASN A 443 12.33 17.74 -18.41
CA ASN A 443 13.79 17.67 -18.34
C ASN A 443 14.44 17.64 -19.73
N HIS A 444 14.62 18.84 -20.29
CA HIS A 444 15.30 19.07 -21.58
C HIS A 444 16.83 19.14 -21.48
N THR A 445 17.42 18.80 -20.33
CA THR A 445 18.86 18.95 -20.10
C THR A 445 19.66 18.12 -21.13
N LYS A 446 20.57 18.76 -21.87
CA LYS A 446 21.46 18.11 -22.86
C LYS A 446 22.73 17.50 -22.23
N ASN A 447 22.77 17.41 -20.91
CA ASN A 447 23.90 16.85 -20.17
C ASN A 447 24.00 15.34 -20.40
N ARG A 448 25.13 14.77 -20.02
CA ARG A 448 25.37 13.32 -20.07
C ARG A 448 24.28 12.60 -19.27
N SER A 449 23.61 11.64 -19.91
CA SER A 449 22.56 10.81 -19.33
C SER A 449 23.03 9.37 -19.16
N LEU A 450 22.37 8.64 -18.26
CA LEU A 450 22.59 7.22 -18.05
C LEU A 450 21.41 6.44 -18.65
N LYS A 451 21.65 5.71 -19.74
CA LYS A 451 20.61 4.87 -20.36
C LYS A 451 20.80 3.41 -19.95
N ILE A 452 19.78 2.84 -19.29
CA ILE A 452 19.76 1.43 -18.88
C ILE A 452 18.42 0.82 -19.29
N LYS A 453 18.47 -0.20 -20.15
CA LYS A 453 17.28 -0.80 -20.79
C LYS A 453 16.47 0.32 -21.49
N ASP A 454 15.19 0.44 -21.12
CA ASP A 454 14.25 1.40 -21.70
C ASP A 454 14.17 2.71 -20.90
N ILE A 455 14.95 2.85 -19.82
CA ILE A 455 14.93 4.04 -18.95
C ILE A 455 16.21 4.84 -19.16
N GLU A 456 16.04 6.14 -19.37
CA GLU A 456 17.11 7.13 -19.35
C GLU A 456 17.04 7.92 -18.05
N TYR A 457 18.15 8.06 -17.33
CA TYR A 457 18.28 8.92 -16.15
C TYR A 457 19.10 10.16 -16.50
N LYS A 458 18.61 11.32 -16.06
CA LYS A 458 19.19 12.64 -16.25
C LYS A 458 19.32 13.34 -14.90
N LEU A 459 20.20 14.35 -14.86
CA LEU A 459 20.27 15.26 -13.71
C LEU A 459 18.89 15.91 -13.50
N THR A 460 18.49 16.11 -12.24
CA THR A 460 17.19 16.66 -11.81
C THR A 460 15.95 15.82 -12.15
N ASP A 461 16.12 14.54 -12.48
CA ASP A 461 14.97 13.65 -12.65
C ASP A 461 14.25 13.36 -11.33
N LYS A 462 12.92 13.37 -11.40
CA LYS A 462 12.03 12.86 -10.36
C LYS A 462 12.01 11.33 -10.42
N VAL A 463 12.44 10.69 -9.34
CA VAL A 463 12.61 9.23 -9.25
C VAL A 463 11.90 8.63 -8.04
N ILE A 464 11.65 7.32 -8.08
CA ILE A 464 11.04 6.56 -7.00
C ILE A 464 11.86 5.30 -6.71
N HIS A 465 12.08 5.03 -5.43
CA HIS A 465 12.68 3.76 -5.01
C HIS A 465 11.64 2.63 -5.08
N ILE A 466 11.98 1.48 -5.66
CA ILE A 466 10.99 0.43 -5.98
C ILE A 466 11.03 -0.81 -5.08
N LYS A 467 11.95 -0.86 -4.12
CA LYS A 467 12.14 -2.04 -3.26
C LYS A 467 12.72 -1.64 -1.92
N ASN A 468 12.27 -2.22 -0.81
CA ASN A 468 12.89 -1.92 0.48
C ASN A 468 14.33 -2.46 0.54
N GLU A 469 15.32 -1.58 0.66
CA GLU A 469 16.75 -1.95 0.68
C GLU A 469 17.56 -1.06 1.63
N ASN A 470 18.55 -1.64 2.31
CA ASN A 470 19.53 -0.87 3.06
C ASN A 470 20.56 -0.34 2.07
N MET A 471 20.69 0.98 2.01
CA MET A 471 21.55 1.67 1.06
C MET A 471 22.62 2.46 1.79
N LYS A 472 23.76 2.65 1.11
CA LYS A 472 24.78 3.60 1.54
C LYS A 472 24.23 5.01 1.36
N ALA A 473 24.16 5.74 2.45
CA ALA A 473 23.56 7.06 2.51
C ALA A 473 24.43 8.05 3.30
N GLN A 474 24.26 9.33 2.98
CA GLN A 474 24.83 10.48 3.68
C GLN A 474 23.72 11.47 4.00
N THR A 475 23.94 12.36 4.97
CA THR A 475 23.10 13.57 5.10
C THR A 475 23.49 14.61 4.05
N MET A 476 22.61 15.58 3.77
CA MET A 476 22.96 16.66 2.84
C MET A 476 24.19 17.45 3.31
N SER A 477 24.36 17.62 4.62
CA SER A 477 25.53 18.28 5.22
C SER A 477 26.81 17.48 4.97
N MET A 478 26.78 16.17 5.20
CA MET A 478 27.93 15.28 4.94
C MET A 478 28.31 15.29 3.45
N TYR A 479 27.30 15.18 2.58
CA TYR A 479 27.50 15.20 1.13
C TYR A 479 28.16 16.50 0.65
N LYS A 480 27.70 17.66 1.14
CA LYS A 480 28.28 18.97 0.80
C LYS A 480 29.70 19.16 1.33
N SER A 481 30.02 18.56 2.46
CA SER A 481 31.38 18.60 3.05
C SER A 481 32.37 17.63 2.38
N ASN A 482 31.93 16.87 1.36
CA ASN A 482 32.71 15.77 0.76
C ASN A 482 33.22 14.76 1.79
N SER A 483 32.41 14.47 2.81
CA SER A 483 32.75 13.44 3.80
C SER A 483 32.86 12.07 3.13
N THR A 484 33.84 11.28 3.57
CA THR A 484 34.03 9.88 3.16
C THR A 484 33.21 8.91 4.01
N GLU A 485 32.57 9.39 5.07
CA GLU A 485 31.73 8.57 5.94
C GLU A 485 30.39 8.27 5.26
N PHE A 486 29.97 7.01 5.38
CA PHE A 486 28.65 6.55 4.93
C PHE A 486 27.92 5.91 6.10
N MET A 487 26.62 6.13 6.15
CA MET A 487 25.72 5.40 7.02
C MET A 487 24.94 4.38 6.19
N GLU A 488 24.62 3.23 6.76
CA GLU A 488 23.58 2.38 6.18
C GLU A 488 22.22 2.88 6.63
N ARG A 489 21.40 3.30 5.67
CA ARG A 489 20.00 3.66 5.91
C ARG A 489 19.08 2.88 5.00
N ARG A 490 17.94 2.48 5.54
CA ARG A 490 16.91 1.80 4.77
C ARG A 490 16.12 2.80 3.94
N VAL A 491 16.13 2.59 2.63
CA VAL A 491 15.26 3.32 1.69
C VAL A 491 14.04 2.45 1.43
N TYR A 492 12.86 3.06 1.51
CA TYR A 492 11.60 2.33 1.39
C TYR A 492 11.06 2.37 -0.04
N ASN A 493 10.42 1.29 -0.46
CA ASN A 493 9.66 1.25 -1.70
C ASN A 493 8.57 2.33 -1.67
N GLY A 494 8.47 3.12 -2.73
CA GLY A 494 7.54 4.24 -2.84
C GLY A 494 8.17 5.60 -2.52
N GLN A 495 9.37 5.64 -1.94
CA GLN A 495 9.99 6.90 -1.55
C GLN A 495 10.43 7.70 -2.79
N LEU A 496 9.98 8.96 -2.89
CA LEU A 496 10.33 9.88 -3.97
C LEU A 496 11.65 10.58 -3.70
N GLY A 497 12.46 10.71 -4.74
CA GLY A 497 13.71 11.45 -4.69
C GLY A 497 13.97 12.24 -5.96
N LEU A 498 15.02 13.05 -5.90
CA LEU A 498 15.53 13.84 -7.02
C LEU A 498 16.97 13.43 -7.34
N VAL A 499 17.28 13.18 -8.60
CA VAL A 499 18.66 12.92 -9.04
C VAL A 499 19.48 14.21 -8.93
N ILE A 500 20.47 14.23 -8.04
CA ILE A 500 21.32 15.42 -7.80
C ILE A 500 22.70 15.33 -8.45
N LYS A 501 23.16 14.12 -8.81
CA LYS A 501 24.43 13.92 -9.53
C LYS A 501 24.42 12.59 -10.29
N LEU A 502 25.00 12.59 -11.49
CA LEU A 502 25.38 11.38 -12.23
C LEU A 502 26.90 11.39 -12.37
N ASP A 503 27.58 10.51 -11.63
CA ASP A 503 29.03 10.38 -11.64
C ASP A 503 29.43 9.22 -12.55
N PHE A 504 29.99 9.54 -13.72
CA PHE A 504 30.37 8.54 -14.72
C PHE A 504 31.74 7.93 -14.46
N ASP A 505 32.57 8.59 -13.65
CA ASP A 505 33.91 8.10 -13.31
C ASP A 505 33.79 7.04 -12.21
N GLU A 506 32.98 7.31 -11.18
CA GLU A 506 32.66 6.31 -10.14
C GLU A 506 31.51 5.36 -10.51
N LYS A 507 30.82 5.61 -11.63
CA LYS A 507 29.60 4.89 -12.08
C LYS A 507 28.48 4.87 -11.04
N LYS A 508 28.21 6.04 -10.43
CA LYS A 508 27.19 6.21 -9.39
C LYS A 508 26.14 7.25 -9.75
N CYS A 509 24.88 6.94 -9.46
CA CYS A 509 23.78 7.89 -9.48
C CYS A 509 23.48 8.31 -8.04
N VAL A 510 23.47 9.62 -7.78
CA VAL A 510 23.25 10.17 -6.45
C VAL A 510 21.85 10.79 -6.40
N VAL A 511 21.02 10.33 -5.47
CA VAL A 511 19.62 10.73 -5.32
C VAL A 511 19.41 11.34 -3.94
N LEU A 512 18.74 12.50 -3.91
CA LEU A 512 18.29 13.14 -2.69
C LEU A 512 16.85 12.73 -2.36
N TYR A 513 16.64 12.24 -1.15
CA TYR A 513 15.34 12.02 -0.52
C TYR A 513 15.12 13.11 0.53
N PRO A 514 14.35 14.18 0.21
CA PRO A 514 14.33 15.39 1.03
C PRO A 514 13.68 15.19 2.41
N ASN A 515 12.70 14.29 2.53
CA ASN A 515 11.94 14.12 3.76
C ASN A 515 12.77 13.50 4.90
N ASP A 516 13.81 12.74 4.56
CA ASP A 516 14.66 12.04 5.53
C ASP A 516 16.09 12.64 5.62
N ASP A 517 16.31 13.80 4.98
CA ASP A 517 17.63 14.41 4.73
C ASP A 517 18.67 13.38 4.30
N MET A 518 18.32 12.59 3.28
CA MET A 518 19.08 11.40 2.91
C MET A 518 19.55 11.46 1.47
N VAL A 519 20.86 11.40 1.27
CA VAL A 519 21.54 11.32 -0.03
C VAL A 519 22.01 9.90 -0.24
N VAL A 520 21.47 9.21 -1.25
CA VAL A 520 21.71 7.79 -1.51
C VAL A 520 22.49 7.60 -2.79
N PHE A 521 23.41 6.63 -2.78
CA PHE A 521 24.29 6.31 -3.89
C PHE A 521 23.88 4.98 -4.52
N TYR A 522 23.54 5.02 -5.80
CA TYR A 522 23.14 3.87 -6.59
C TYR A 522 24.23 3.52 -7.61
N ASP A 523 24.72 2.29 -7.58
CA ASP A 523 25.63 1.79 -8.61
C ASP A 523 24.88 1.62 -9.94
N PHE A 524 25.49 2.06 -11.05
CA PHE A 524 24.87 1.98 -12.38
C PHE A 524 24.46 0.56 -12.76
N ASP A 525 25.19 -0.47 -12.31
CA ASP A 525 24.88 -1.87 -12.65
C ASP A 525 23.56 -2.35 -12.01
N ASN A 526 23.24 -1.86 -10.80
CA ASN A 526 22.11 -2.35 -10.00
C ASN A 526 20.92 -1.38 -9.93
N ILE A 527 21.10 -0.13 -10.39
CA ILE A 527 20.08 0.92 -10.25
C ILE A 527 18.72 0.53 -10.82
N HIS A 528 18.68 -0.21 -11.93
CA HIS A 528 17.43 -0.60 -12.60
C HIS A 528 16.54 -1.57 -11.80
N HIS A 529 17.09 -2.18 -10.74
CA HIS A 529 16.32 -3.02 -9.81
C HIS A 529 15.76 -2.24 -8.62
N LEU A 530 16.23 -1.01 -8.40
CA LEU A 530 16.00 -0.23 -7.19
C LEU A 530 15.38 1.14 -7.44
N LEU A 531 15.54 1.71 -8.63
CA LEU A 531 15.08 3.05 -8.97
C LEU A 531 14.34 3.03 -10.30
N ASN A 532 13.27 3.84 -10.39
CA ASN A 532 12.54 4.15 -11.63
C ASN A 532 12.24 5.65 -11.70
N LEU A 533 11.86 6.16 -12.88
CA LEU A 533 11.24 7.48 -13.03
C LEU A 533 9.89 7.55 -12.31
N ALA A 534 9.51 8.75 -11.88
CA ALA A 534 8.33 8.97 -11.04
C ALA A 534 7.49 10.21 -11.45
N TYR A 535 7.63 10.70 -12.68
CA TYR A 535 6.72 11.71 -13.24
C TYR A 535 5.29 11.17 -13.36
N CYS A 536 5.17 9.89 -13.69
CA CYS A 536 3.93 9.13 -13.67
C CYS A 536 4.04 7.92 -12.74
N LEU A 537 3.00 7.64 -11.98
CA LEU A 537 2.93 6.51 -11.05
C LEU A 537 1.61 5.75 -11.21
N THR A 538 1.62 4.47 -10.84
CA THR A 538 0.38 3.71 -10.72
C THR A 538 -0.42 4.17 -9.50
N ILE A 539 -1.74 4.08 -9.52
CA ILE A 539 -2.62 4.41 -8.37
C ILE A 539 -2.19 3.69 -7.08
N HIS A 540 -1.78 2.41 -7.17
CA HIS A 540 -1.26 1.65 -6.03
C HIS A 540 0.05 2.22 -5.44
N LYS A 541 0.88 2.88 -6.25
CA LYS A 541 2.16 3.47 -5.81
C LYS A 541 2.01 4.88 -5.24
N THR A 542 0.86 5.52 -5.46
CA THR A 542 0.53 6.82 -4.86
C THR A 542 -0.26 6.69 -3.56
N GLN A 543 -0.54 5.46 -3.13
CA GLN A 543 -1.16 5.17 -1.83
C GLN A 543 -0.35 5.81 -0.68
N GLY A 544 -1.05 6.55 0.18
CA GLY A 544 -0.44 7.24 1.33
C GLY A 544 0.34 8.50 0.94
N MET A 545 0.27 8.92 -0.33
CA MET A 545 0.83 10.17 -0.82
C MET A 545 -0.29 11.13 -1.21
N GLU A 546 -0.04 12.43 -1.07
CA GLU A 546 -0.90 13.48 -1.59
C GLU A 546 -0.05 14.41 -2.45
N TYR A 547 -0.65 14.95 -3.49
CA TYR A 547 -0.03 15.85 -4.45
C TYR A 547 -0.85 17.11 -4.57
N GLU A 548 -0.19 18.25 -4.73
CA GLU A 548 -0.91 19.51 -4.91
C GLU A 548 -1.79 19.45 -6.17
N ASN A 549 -1.28 18.88 -7.26
CA ASN A 549 -2.02 18.73 -8.51
C ASN A 549 -1.91 17.28 -9.02
N ALA A 550 -3.05 16.63 -9.29
CA ALA A 550 -3.10 15.27 -9.84
C ALA A 550 -3.81 15.22 -11.19
N LEU A 551 -3.23 14.50 -12.16
CA LEU A 551 -3.80 14.27 -13.49
C LEU A 551 -4.02 12.77 -13.68
N ILE A 552 -5.24 12.39 -14.03
CA ILE A 552 -5.66 11.00 -14.16
C ILE A 552 -6.18 10.76 -15.59
N PRO A 553 -5.47 9.98 -16.44
CA PRO A 553 -5.99 9.55 -17.72
C PRO A 553 -7.19 8.63 -17.54
N MET A 554 -8.24 8.85 -18.33
CA MET A 554 -9.44 8.01 -18.36
C MET A 554 -9.71 7.52 -19.77
N SER A 555 -9.61 6.22 -20.01
CA SER A 555 -9.83 5.64 -21.33
C SER A 555 -10.37 4.22 -21.22
N PHE A 556 -11.15 3.79 -22.20
CA PHE A 556 -11.59 2.39 -22.30
C PHE A 556 -10.45 1.39 -22.48
N SER A 557 -9.24 1.83 -22.84
CA SER A 557 -8.03 0.99 -22.78
C SER A 557 -7.77 0.45 -21.37
N HIS A 558 -8.24 1.14 -20.33
CA HIS A 558 -8.10 0.77 -18.92
C HIS A 558 -9.33 0.08 -18.32
N TYR A 559 -10.33 -0.28 -19.14
CA TYR A 559 -11.67 -0.69 -18.70
C TYR A 559 -11.70 -1.81 -17.64
N ILE A 560 -10.77 -2.78 -17.72
CA ILE A 560 -10.67 -3.88 -16.76
C ILE A 560 -10.49 -3.35 -15.33
N MET A 561 -9.72 -2.27 -15.17
CA MET A 561 -9.43 -1.63 -13.90
C MET A 561 -10.44 -0.54 -13.51
N HIS A 562 -11.45 -0.25 -14.33
CA HIS A 562 -12.48 0.72 -13.95
C HIS A 562 -13.29 0.18 -12.77
N ASN A 563 -13.21 0.89 -11.65
CA ASN A 563 -14.07 0.71 -10.49
C ASN A 563 -14.03 1.93 -9.56
N THR A 564 -15.01 1.99 -8.65
CA THR A 564 -15.18 3.11 -7.73
C THR A 564 -14.01 3.27 -6.77
N LYS A 565 -13.45 2.20 -6.19
CA LYS A 565 -12.34 2.27 -5.22
C LYS A 565 -11.05 2.80 -5.82
N LEU A 566 -10.72 2.34 -7.02
CA LEU A 566 -9.52 2.74 -7.75
C LEU A 566 -9.60 4.22 -8.12
N LEU A 567 -10.74 4.65 -8.65
CA LEU A 567 -10.98 6.05 -9.02
C LEU A 567 -11.05 6.96 -7.79
N TYR A 568 -11.74 6.52 -6.73
CA TYR A 568 -11.77 7.20 -5.44
C TYR A 568 -10.36 7.43 -4.89
N THR A 569 -9.55 6.37 -4.87
CA THR A 569 -8.18 6.44 -4.38
C THR A 569 -7.34 7.41 -5.21
N ALA A 570 -7.49 7.42 -6.53
CA ALA A 570 -6.78 8.33 -7.43
C ALA A 570 -7.16 9.79 -7.21
N ILE A 571 -8.46 10.11 -7.19
CA ILE A 571 -8.97 11.49 -7.02
C ILE A 571 -8.56 12.05 -5.66
N THR A 572 -8.65 11.24 -4.60
CA THR A 572 -8.26 11.65 -3.24
C THR A 572 -6.76 11.84 -3.03
N ARG A 573 -5.91 11.59 -4.04
CA ARG A 573 -4.50 11.98 -4.00
C ARG A 573 -4.30 13.47 -4.31
N ALA A 574 -5.29 14.13 -4.91
CA ALA A 574 -5.23 15.56 -5.21
C ALA A 574 -5.60 16.40 -3.98
N LYS A 575 -4.79 17.41 -3.69
CA LYS A 575 -5.04 18.35 -2.59
C LYS A 575 -5.60 19.70 -3.07
N SER A 576 -5.04 20.26 -4.13
CA SER A 576 -5.40 21.58 -4.64
C SER A 576 -6.12 21.53 -5.99
N MET A 577 -5.72 20.63 -6.90
CA MET A 577 -6.39 20.48 -8.19
C MET A 577 -6.36 19.03 -8.69
N CYS A 578 -7.50 18.53 -9.16
CA CYS A 578 -7.64 17.22 -9.79
C CYS A 578 -8.14 17.38 -11.24
N PHE A 579 -7.38 16.85 -12.19
CA PHE A 579 -7.81 16.75 -13.58
C PHE A 579 -8.09 15.29 -13.94
N ILE A 580 -9.28 15.04 -14.48
CA ILE A 580 -9.57 13.81 -15.20
C ILE A 580 -9.50 14.13 -16.68
N VAL A 581 -8.65 13.43 -17.44
CA VAL A 581 -8.46 13.70 -18.88
C VAL A 581 -8.81 12.45 -19.67
N GLY A 582 -9.84 12.53 -20.51
CA GLY A 582 -10.16 11.47 -21.45
C GLY A 582 -11.64 11.26 -21.69
N GLU A 583 -12.05 10.01 -21.84
CA GLU A 583 -13.36 9.65 -22.38
C GLU A 583 -14.47 9.75 -21.31
N GLU A 584 -15.54 10.48 -21.61
CA GLU A 584 -16.67 10.71 -20.68
C GLU A 584 -17.35 9.39 -20.28
N GLU A 585 -17.59 8.51 -21.25
CA GLU A 585 -18.23 7.21 -21.00
C GLU A 585 -17.33 6.26 -20.19
N ALA A 586 -16.01 6.36 -20.33
CA ALA A 586 -15.05 5.62 -19.51
C ALA A 586 -15.13 6.09 -18.05
N PHE A 587 -15.17 7.40 -17.82
CA PHE A 587 -15.33 7.99 -16.49
C PHE A 587 -16.65 7.56 -15.84
N LYS A 588 -17.79 7.74 -16.54
CA LYS A 588 -19.12 7.32 -16.06
C LYS A 588 -19.15 5.84 -15.69
N SER A 589 -18.53 4.99 -16.53
CA SER A 589 -18.45 3.56 -16.28
C SER A 589 -17.67 3.25 -14.99
N ALA A 590 -16.54 3.93 -14.76
CA ALA A 590 -15.76 3.77 -13.55
C ALA A 590 -16.51 4.25 -12.29
N CYS A 591 -17.26 5.36 -12.38
CA CYS A 591 -18.05 5.90 -11.28
C CYS A 591 -19.17 4.96 -10.81
N LYS A 592 -19.71 4.09 -11.68
CA LYS A 592 -20.84 3.21 -11.36
C LYS A 592 -20.44 1.79 -10.97
N LYS A 593 -19.23 1.36 -11.34
CA LYS A 593 -18.78 -0.02 -11.11
C LYS A 593 -18.25 -0.18 -9.68
N ILE A 594 -19.16 -0.48 -8.77
CA ILE A 594 -18.82 -0.80 -7.38
C ILE A 594 -18.08 -2.13 -7.34
N GLU A 595 -16.80 -2.08 -6.98
CA GLU A 595 -16.02 -3.29 -6.74
C GLU A 595 -16.20 -3.77 -5.31
N VAL A 596 -16.80 -4.96 -5.17
CA VAL A 596 -16.81 -5.71 -3.92
C VAL A 596 -15.64 -6.69 -3.97
N THR A 597 -14.43 -6.23 -3.68
CA THR A 597 -13.29 -7.12 -3.48
C THR A 597 -13.53 -7.92 -2.20
N ILE A 598 -13.99 -9.17 -2.35
CA ILE A 598 -14.14 -10.09 -1.22
C ILE A 598 -12.77 -10.68 -0.92
N ARG A 599 -12.21 -10.29 0.22
CA ARG A 599 -11.00 -10.92 0.76
C ARG A 599 -11.41 -11.96 1.78
N GLU A 600 -10.95 -13.18 1.57
CA GLU A 600 -11.22 -14.31 2.43
C GLU A 600 -10.12 -14.39 3.49
N SER A 601 -10.46 -13.97 4.70
CA SER A 601 -9.57 -13.92 5.85
C SER A 601 -9.83 -15.04 6.86
N VAL A 602 -8.79 -15.43 7.60
CA VAL A 602 -8.93 -16.33 8.75
C VAL A 602 -9.82 -15.69 9.83
N ILE A 603 -9.82 -14.37 9.99
CA ILE A 603 -10.77 -13.66 10.86
C ILE A 603 -12.22 -14.01 10.50
N ASN A 604 -12.58 -13.95 9.20
CA ASN A 604 -13.92 -14.33 8.74
C ASN A 604 -14.27 -15.76 9.18
N ASP A 605 -13.34 -16.69 8.95
CA ASP A 605 -13.55 -18.11 9.25
C ASP A 605 -13.68 -18.38 10.76
N LEU A 606 -12.91 -17.66 11.60
CA LEU A 606 -12.95 -17.80 13.06
C LEU A 606 -14.23 -17.22 13.68
N LEU A 607 -14.74 -16.11 13.14
CA LEU A 607 -15.89 -15.40 13.71
C LEU A 607 -17.25 -15.86 13.17
N CYS A 608 -17.36 -16.25 11.90
CA CYS A 608 -18.61 -16.79 11.35
C CYS A 608 -19.11 -18.05 12.11
N ASN A 609 -18.22 -18.78 12.79
CA ASN A 609 -18.60 -19.90 13.66
C ASN A 609 -19.26 -19.48 14.98
N LYS A 610 -19.01 -18.27 15.49
CA LYS A 610 -19.64 -17.80 16.74
C LYS A 610 -21.12 -17.54 16.51
N ASP A 611 -21.50 -16.92 15.39
CA ASP A 611 -22.89 -16.62 15.08
C ASP A 611 -23.74 -17.88 14.86
N LYS A 612 -23.22 -18.88 14.13
CA LYS A 612 -23.89 -20.20 13.97
C LYS A 612 -24.04 -20.96 15.31
N LYS A 613 -23.11 -20.80 16.26
CA LYS A 613 -23.22 -21.38 17.61
C LYS A 613 -24.22 -20.65 18.51
N ILE A 614 -24.39 -19.34 18.33
CA ILE A 614 -25.37 -18.55 19.08
C ILE A 614 -26.81 -18.86 18.59
N GLU A 615 -27.02 -19.03 17.29
CA GLU A 615 -28.32 -19.46 16.74
C GLU A 615 -28.72 -20.86 17.24
N THR A 616 -27.80 -21.82 17.26
CA THR A 616 -28.07 -23.18 17.76
C THR A 616 -28.30 -23.26 19.28
N ASN A 617 -27.69 -22.37 20.07
CA ASN A 617 -27.96 -22.26 21.50
C ASN A 617 -29.28 -21.51 21.81
N SER A 618 -29.74 -20.63 20.92
CA SER A 618 -31.06 -19.97 21.07
C SER A 618 -32.24 -20.90 20.74
N LEU A 619 -32.01 -21.92 19.89
CA LEU A 619 -32.98 -22.95 19.52
C LEU A 619 -33.06 -24.12 20.53
N SER A 620 -32.18 -24.18 21.53
CA SER A 620 -32.12 -25.26 22.54
C SER A 620 -32.61 -24.86 23.93
N ILE A 621 -33.16 -23.64 24.09
CA ILE A 621 -33.80 -23.17 25.34
C ILE A 621 -35.35 -23.17 25.23
N SER A 622 -35.91 -23.66 24.13
CA SER A 622 -37.37 -23.83 23.96
C SER A 622 -37.76 -25.29 23.75
N VAL A 623 -37.52 -26.13 24.77
CA VAL A 623 -38.26 -27.39 25.00
C VAL A 623 -38.53 -27.54 26.49
#